data_AF-L1K343-F1
#
_entry.id   AF-L1K343-F1
#
_cell.length_a   1.000
_cell.length_b   1.000
_cell.length_c   1.000
_cell.angle_alpha   90.00
_cell.angle_beta   90.00
_cell.angle_gamma   90.00
#
_symmetry.space_group_name_H-M   'P 1'
#
loop_
_entity.id
_entity.type
_entity.pdbx_description
1 polymer ?
#
loop_
_entity_poly.entity_id
_entity_poly.type
_entity_poly.pdbx_seq_one_letter_code
_entity_poly.pdbx_strand_id
1 'polypeptide(L)'
;MTADVETRPIMPRLARAGQMRWLMKIRMLQQQRDQLLESHNMRDTLDDQLSQCIQKRCKNQKKALLMYLHIAAVTGVVQPLPFREPSGADTFFGWMGFKVNEDMTEEFARGIEELFQADDAPARVKFAINTMHNMFRRAQLIPEEEGGWREAFLGRMHFIFTA
;
A
#
# COMPACT_ATOMS: atom_id res chain seq x y z
N MET A 1 -40.67 -12.78 -27.29
CA MET A 1 -39.91 -11.51 -27.25
C MET A 1 -38.94 -11.60 -26.09
N THR A 2 -37.72 -12.05 -26.38
CA THR A 2 -36.64 -12.20 -25.41
C THR A 2 -35.93 -10.87 -25.24
N ALA A 3 -35.92 -10.35 -24.01
CA ALA A 3 -35.14 -9.18 -23.64
C ALA A 3 -33.65 -9.57 -23.64
N ASP A 4 -32.88 -9.06 -24.59
CA ASP A 4 -31.43 -9.20 -24.61
C ASP A 4 -30.82 -8.27 -23.55
N VAL A 5 -30.12 -8.89 -22.60
CA VAL A 5 -29.44 -8.21 -21.49
C VAL A 5 -28.15 -7.61 -22.03
N GLU A 6 -28.24 -6.38 -22.53
CA GLU A 6 -27.14 -5.58 -23.05
C GLU A 6 -26.29 -4.98 -21.90
N THR A 7 -25.71 -5.85 -21.07
CA THR A 7 -24.67 -5.47 -20.10
C THR A 7 -23.38 -6.16 -20.48
N ARG A 8 -22.40 -5.45 -21.08
CA ARG A 8 -20.92 -5.70 -21.02
C ARG A 8 -20.09 -5.00 -22.12
N PRO A 9 -19.97 -3.66 -22.10
CA PRO A 9 -18.73 -3.02 -22.59
C PRO A 9 -17.98 -2.19 -21.52
N ILE A 10 -18.57 -2.01 -20.34
CA ILE A 10 -18.06 -1.07 -19.31
C ILE A 10 -16.89 -1.67 -18.51
N MET A 11 -16.92 -2.97 -18.22
CA MET A 11 -15.93 -3.65 -17.38
C MET A 11 -14.48 -3.59 -17.92
N PRO A 12 -14.21 -3.82 -19.22
CA PRO A 12 -12.85 -3.73 -19.76
C PRO A 12 -12.25 -2.31 -19.73
N ARG A 13 -13.09 -1.26 -19.78
CA ARG A 13 -12.63 0.14 -19.73
C ARG A 13 -12.27 0.57 -18.31
N LEU A 14 -13.11 0.22 -17.33
CA LEU A 14 -12.85 0.49 -15.90
C LEU A 14 -11.60 -0.24 -15.40
N ALA A 15 -11.37 -1.48 -15.85
CA ALA A 15 -10.16 -2.23 -15.50
C ALA A 15 -8.88 -1.57 -16.05
N ARG A 16 -8.91 -1.07 -17.29
CA ARG A 16 -7.80 -0.34 -17.91
C ARG A 16 -7.53 1.00 -17.23
N ALA A 17 -8.59 1.76 -16.91
CA ALA A 17 -8.46 3.00 -16.14
C ALA A 17 -7.81 2.76 -14.77
N GLY A 18 -8.21 1.69 -14.08
CA GLY A 18 -7.57 1.26 -12.83
C GLY A 18 -6.09 0.92 -13.00
N GLN A 19 -5.71 0.19 -14.06
CA GLN A 19 -4.30 -0.13 -14.34
C GLN A 19 -3.45 1.12 -14.61
N MET A 20 -3.96 2.05 -15.42
CA MET A 20 -3.28 3.32 -15.73
C MET A 20 -3.07 4.18 -14.49
N ARG A 21 -4.08 4.28 -13.62
CA ARG A 21 -3.95 4.98 -12.34
C ARG A 21 -2.81 4.42 -11.50
N TRP A 22 -2.74 3.10 -11.37
CA TRP A 22 -1.68 2.46 -10.59
C TRP A 22 -0.28 2.67 -11.20
N LEU A 23 -0.19 2.75 -12.53
CA LEU A 23 1.07 3.11 -13.20
C LEU A 23 1.48 4.55 -12.88
N MET A 24 0.55 5.50 -12.88
CA MET A 24 0.82 6.89 -12.52
C MET A 24 1.28 7.03 -11.07
N LYS A 25 0.60 6.37 -10.12
CA LYS A 25 0.99 6.37 -8.71
C LYS A 25 2.38 5.78 -8.49
N ILE A 26 2.70 4.69 -9.18
CA ILE A 26 4.04 4.11 -9.12
C ILE A 26 5.10 5.13 -9.56
N ARG A 27 4.86 5.89 -10.63
CA ARG A 27 5.82 6.91 -11.09
C ARG A 27 6.00 8.03 -10.08
N MET A 28 4.92 8.51 -9.48
CA MET A 28 4.99 9.55 -8.43
C MET A 28 5.79 9.07 -7.21
N LEU A 29 5.50 7.85 -6.73
CA LEU A 29 6.23 7.24 -5.62
C LEU A 29 7.69 6.95 -5.98
N GLN A 30 7.99 6.57 -7.22
CA GLN A 30 9.37 6.40 -7.69
C GLN A 30 10.14 7.72 -7.62
N GLN A 31 9.53 8.82 -8.06
CA GLN A 31 10.17 10.14 -7.98
C GLN A 31 10.43 10.55 -6.52
N GLN A 32 9.46 10.36 -5.63
CA GLN A 32 9.63 10.64 -4.20
C GLN A 32 10.71 9.75 -3.57
N ARG A 33 10.72 8.46 -3.91
CA ARG A 33 11.76 7.52 -3.50
C ARG A 33 13.13 8.01 -3.93
N ASP A 34 13.29 8.38 -5.19
CA ASP A 34 14.59 8.78 -5.73
C ASP A 34 15.12 10.02 -5.02
N GLN A 35 14.24 10.94 -4.61
CA GLN A 35 14.61 12.13 -3.83
C GLN A 35 14.95 11.81 -2.37
N LEU A 36 14.18 10.94 -1.70
CA LEU A 36 14.30 10.69 -0.26
C LEU A 36 15.32 9.60 0.08
N LEU A 37 15.51 8.62 -0.80
CA LEU A 37 16.34 7.44 -0.55
C LEU A 37 17.69 7.49 -1.27
N GLU A 38 18.03 8.54 -2.00
CA GLU A 38 19.26 8.58 -2.82
C GLU A 38 20.51 8.15 -2.04
N SER A 39 20.65 8.63 -0.80
CA SER A 39 21.73 8.33 0.13
C SER A 39 21.29 7.59 1.40
N HIS A 40 20.03 7.14 1.46
CA HIS A 40 19.51 6.45 2.63
C HIS A 40 19.87 4.96 2.61
N ASN A 41 20.24 4.40 3.76
CA ASN A 41 20.58 2.98 3.91
C ASN A 41 19.43 1.99 3.58
N MET A 42 18.20 2.48 3.37
CA MET A 42 17.04 1.65 3.02
C MET A 42 16.88 1.50 1.51
N ARG A 43 17.68 2.21 0.70
CA ARG A 43 17.64 2.14 -0.76
C ARG A 43 17.85 0.72 -1.27
N ASP A 44 18.94 0.09 -0.84
CA ASP A 44 19.29 -1.28 -1.26
C ASP A 44 18.23 -2.29 -0.81
N THR A 45 17.74 -2.13 0.43
CA THR A 45 16.64 -2.95 0.95
C THR A 45 15.38 -2.82 0.09
N LEU A 46 14.98 -1.60 -0.28
CA LEU A 46 13.81 -1.39 -1.14
C LEU A 46 14.02 -1.95 -2.56
N ASP A 47 15.20 -1.75 -3.15
CA ASP A 47 15.50 -2.23 -4.50
C ASP A 47 15.48 -3.77 -4.58
N ASP A 48 15.98 -4.47 -3.55
CA ASP A 48 15.88 -5.92 -3.42
C ASP A 48 14.41 -6.38 -3.30
N GLN A 49 13.63 -5.72 -2.44
CA GLN A 49 12.21 -6.03 -2.25
C GLN A 49 11.38 -5.77 -3.51
N LEU A 50 11.66 -4.70 -4.25
CA LEU A 50 11.03 -4.39 -5.54
C LEU A 50 11.41 -5.42 -6.61
N SER A 51 12.65 -5.90 -6.61
CA SER A 51 13.09 -6.97 -7.51
C SER A 51 12.31 -8.27 -7.26
N GLN A 52 12.13 -8.65 -5.99
CA GLN A 52 11.28 -9.79 -5.62
C GLN A 52 9.79 -9.58 -5.99
N CYS A 53 9.29 -8.35 -5.86
CA CYS A 53 7.95 -7.96 -6.27
C CYS A 53 7.74 -8.18 -7.79
N ILE A 54 8.74 -7.86 -8.61
CA ILE A 54 8.72 -8.11 -10.06
C ILE A 54 8.78 -9.61 -10.36
N GLN A 55 9.69 -10.36 -9.73
CA GLN A 55 9.84 -11.80 -9.94
C GLN A 55 8.54 -12.57 -9.62
N LYS A 56 7.86 -12.19 -8.52
CA LYS A 56 6.57 -12.77 -8.11
C LYS A 56 5.36 -12.23 -8.91
N ARG A 57 5.58 -11.43 -9.96
CA ARG A 57 4.54 -10.81 -10.81
C ARG A 57 3.48 -10.07 -9.99
N CYS A 58 3.94 -9.36 -8.97
CA CYS A 58 3.06 -8.70 -8.03
C CYS A 58 2.26 -7.57 -8.70
N LYS A 59 1.01 -7.37 -8.24
CA LYS A 59 0.16 -6.31 -8.78
C LYS A 59 0.72 -4.94 -8.39
N ASN A 60 0.57 -3.96 -9.29
CA ASN A 60 1.03 -2.58 -9.08
C ASN A 60 0.54 -1.96 -7.76
N GLN A 61 -0.64 -2.35 -7.25
CA GLN A 61 -1.18 -1.88 -5.97
C GLN A 61 -0.26 -2.24 -4.79
N LYS A 62 0.23 -3.48 -4.77
CA LYS A 62 1.14 -3.98 -3.73
C LYS A 62 2.52 -3.35 -3.87
N LYS A 63 3.01 -3.14 -5.11
CA LYS A 63 4.25 -2.40 -5.36
C LYS A 63 4.15 -0.96 -4.87
N ALA A 64 3.03 -0.29 -5.12
CA ALA A 64 2.79 1.06 -4.66
C ALA A 64 2.72 1.13 -3.13
N LEU A 65 2.02 0.19 -2.48
CA LEU A 65 2.01 0.07 -1.01
C LEU A 65 3.42 -0.14 -0.45
N LEU A 66 4.21 -1.04 -1.04
CA LEU A 66 5.59 -1.29 -0.62
C LEU A 66 6.45 -0.02 -0.68
N MET A 67 6.40 0.72 -1.80
CA MET A 67 7.15 1.98 -1.93
C MET A 67 6.66 3.03 -0.93
N TYR A 68 5.34 3.16 -0.75
CA TYR A 68 4.78 4.08 0.23
C TYR A 68 5.25 3.78 1.65
N LEU A 69 5.26 2.51 2.08
CA LEU A 69 5.72 2.13 3.42
C LEU A 69 7.20 2.47 3.64
N HIS A 70 8.04 2.33 2.61
CA HIS A 70 9.45 2.77 2.68
C HIS A 70 9.58 4.28 2.79
N ILE A 71 8.84 5.04 1.98
CA ILE A 71 8.80 6.50 2.08
C ILE A 71 8.35 6.92 3.48
N ALA A 72 7.26 6.32 3.98
CA ALA A 72 6.73 6.57 5.31
C ALA A 72 7.72 6.21 6.44
N ALA A 73 8.53 5.16 6.26
CA ALA A 73 9.56 4.80 7.23
C ALA A 73 10.70 5.84 7.24
N VAL A 74 11.17 6.25 6.06
CA VAL A 74 12.24 7.24 5.92
C VAL A 74 11.81 8.62 6.42
N THR A 75 10.54 8.98 6.27
CA THR A 75 9.99 10.25 6.78
C THR A 75 9.52 10.18 8.24
N GLY A 76 9.69 9.03 8.92
CA GLY A 76 9.33 8.87 10.33
C GLY A 76 7.82 8.78 10.61
N VAL A 77 7.00 8.59 9.58
CA VAL A 77 5.55 8.37 9.70
C VAL A 77 5.24 6.98 10.26
N VAL A 78 6.06 5.99 9.91
CA VAL A 78 5.97 4.64 10.47
C VAL A 78 7.33 4.17 10.96
N GLN A 79 7.32 3.28 11.95
CA GLN A 79 8.49 2.55 12.40
C GLN A 79 8.38 1.09 11.95
N PRO A 80 9.23 0.62 11.01
CA PRO A 80 9.21 -0.77 10.59
C PRO A 80 9.67 -1.70 11.71
N LEU A 81 9.07 -2.90 11.77
CA LEU A 81 9.70 -4.02 12.46
C LEU A 81 10.94 -4.49 11.67
N PRO A 82 11.88 -5.25 12.28
CA PRO A 82 13.05 -5.75 11.58
C PRO A 82 12.68 -6.46 10.28
N PHE A 83 13.33 -6.05 9.19
CA PHE A 83 13.13 -6.68 7.89
C PHE A 83 13.64 -8.12 7.89
N ARG A 84 12.96 -8.97 7.12
CA ARG A 84 13.37 -10.34 6.80
C ARG A 84 13.66 -10.50 5.31
N GLU A 85 14.12 -11.70 4.95
CA GLU A 85 14.35 -12.13 3.56
C GLU A 85 13.11 -11.88 2.67
N PRO A 86 13.18 -10.99 1.67
CA PRO A 86 12.01 -10.60 0.88
C PRO A 86 11.40 -11.71 0.02
N SER A 87 12.19 -12.74 -0.29
CA SER A 87 11.70 -13.92 -1.01
C SER A 87 10.84 -14.84 -0.13
N GLY A 88 10.89 -14.70 1.20
CA GLY A 88 10.10 -15.46 2.16
C GLY A 88 8.59 -15.40 1.93
N ALA A 89 7.89 -16.48 2.28
CA ALA A 89 6.43 -16.57 2.22
C ALA A 89 5.76 -16.00 3.48
N ASP A 90 6.53 -15.84 4.56
CA ASP A 90 6.13 -15.34 5.88
C ASP A 90 6.31 -13.82 6.03
N THR A 91 6.37 -13.10 4.89
CA THR A 91 6.63 -11.66 4.88
C THR A 91 5.86 -10.95 3.77
N PHE A 92 5.59 -9.66 3.96
CA PHE A 92 5.20 -8.78 2.87
C PHE A 92 6.46 -8.21 2.20
N PHE A 93 7.11 -9.02 1.35
CA PHE A 93 8.38 -8.66 0.71
C PHE A 93 9.40 -8.14 1.75
N GLY A 94 9.61 -8.91 2.80
CA GLY A 94 10.55 -8.60 3.87
C GLY A 94 9.96 -7.76 5.01
N TRP A 95 8.80 -7.14 4.82
CA TRP A 95 8.09 -6.45 5.91
C TRP A 95 7.39 -7.47 6.82
N MET A 96 7.78 -7.45 8.10
CA MET A 96 7.13 -8.22 9.16
C MET A 96 5.97 -7.47 9.82
N GLY A 97 5.93 -6.15 9.63
CA GLY A 97 5.01 -5.27 10.32
C GLY A 97 5.62 -3.88 10.51
N PHE A 98 4.81 -2.99 11.07
CA PHE A 98 5.22 -1.64 11.41
C PHE A 98 4.26 -1.04 12.45
N LYS A 99 4.72 -0.01 13.14
CA LYS A 99 3.90 0.83 14.00
C LYS A 99 3.77 2.21 13.38
N VAL A 100 2.57 2.79 13.36
CA VAL A 100 2.41 4.19 12.98
C VAL A 100 2.95 5.07 14.12
N ASN A 101 3.68 6.12 13.80
CA ASN A 101 4.08 7.09 14.80
C ASN A 101 2.84 7.87 15.27
N GLU A 102 2.57 7.89 16.58
CA GLU A 102 1.35 8.46 17.16
C GLU A 102 1.18 9.95 16.80
N ASP A 103 2.28 10.69 16.65
CA ASP A 103 2.29 12.10 16.26
C ASP A 103 2.04 12.32 14.76
N MET A 104 2.12 11.26 13.95
CA MET A 104 2.01 11.29 12.48
C MET A 104 0.79 10.53 11.96
N THR A 105 -0.17 10.22 12.83
CA THR A 105 -1.35 9.40 12.48
C THR A 105 -2.22 10.02 11.38
N GLU A 106 -2.39 11.34 11.39
CA GLU A 106 -3.10 12.07 10.33
C GLU A 106 -2.35 12.01 8.99
N GLU A 107 -1.03 12.14 9.03
CA GLU A 107 -0.16 12.05 7.84
C GLU A 107 -0.22 10.64 7.23
N PHE A 108 -0.16 9.61 8.07
CA PHE A 108 -0.30 8.23 7.64
C PHE A 108 -1.67 7.97 7.01
N ALA A 109 -2.75 8.37 7.68
CA ALA A 109 -4.11 8.20 7.17
C ALA A 109 -4.30 8.91 5.83
N ARG A 110 -3.85 10.17 5.72
CA ARG A 110 -3.88 10.93 4.46
C ARG A 110 -3.09 10.25 3.36
N GLY A 111 -1.85 9.83 3.64
CA GLY A 111 -1.00 9.15 2.65
C GLY A 111 -1.62 7.84 2.13
N ILE A 112 -2.28 7.07 3.00
CA ILE A 112 -3.03 5.89 2.59
C ILE A 112 -4.27 6.30 1.77
N GLU A 113 -5.05 7.29 2.20
CA GLU A 113 -6.20 7.77 1.41
C GLU A 113 -5.77 8.21 0.01
N GLU A 114 -4.74 9.04 -0.11
CA GLU A 114 -4.16 9.50 -1.37
C GLU A 114 -3.60 8.34 -2.20
N LEU A 115 -2.96 7.35 -1.59
CA LEU A 115 -2.44 6.16 -2.28
C LEU A 115 -3.54 5.35 -2.94
N PHE A 116 -4.78 5.40 -2.45
CA PHE A 116 -5.87 4.57 -2.97
C PHE A 116 -7.04 5.35 -3.58
N GLN A 117 -7.11 6.67 -3.38
CA GLN A 117 -8.08 7.56 -4.03
C GLN A 117 -7.95 7.48 -5.56
N ALA A 118 -9.07 7.53 -6.26
CA ALA A 118 -9.07 7.66 -7.72
C ALA A 118 -9.02 9.15 -8.09
N ASP A 119 -8.28 9.52 -9.13
CA ASP A 119 -8.07 10.93 -9.51
C ASP A 119 -9.38 11.65 -9.91
N ASP A 120 -10.41 10.88 -10.26
CA ASP A 120 -11.77 11.32 -10.59
C ASP A 120 -12.73 11.28 -9.39
N ALA A 121 -12.29 10.78 -8.23
CA ALA A 121 -13.09 10.83 -7.02
C ALA A 121 -13.11 12.28 -6.49
N PRO A 122 -14.31 12.86 -6.25
CA PRO A 122 -14.41 14.18 -5.65
C PRO A 122 -13.54 14.26 -4.39
N ALA A 123 -12.84 15.37 -4.18
CA ALA A 123 -11.93 15.57 -3.04
C ALA A 123 -12.57 15.38 -1.66
N ARG A 124 -13.90 15.24 -1.59
CA ARG A 124 -14.70 15.00 -0.38
C ARG A 124 -15.10 13.54 -0.17
N VAL A 125 -14.77 12.64 -1.11
CA VAL A 125 -15.08 11.21 -0.97
C VAL A 125 -14.03 10.58 -0.06
N LYS A 126 -14.38 10.45 1.23
CA LYS A 126 -13.61 9.62 2.17
C LYS A 126 -13.44 8.24 1.57
N PHE A 127 -12.19 7.77 1.53
CA PHE A 127 -11.90 6.43 1.05
C PHE A 127 -12.61 5.42 1.96
N ALA A 128 -13.40 4.50 1.39
CA ALA A 128 -14.18 3.58 2.20
C ALA A 128 -13.25 2.71 3.06
N ILE A 129 -13.43 2.76 4.38
CA ILE A 129 -12.67 2.00 5.40
C ILE A 129 -12.53 0.52 5.00
N ASN A 130 -13.60 -0.08 4.46
CA ASN A 130 -13.59 -1.46 3.98
C ASN A 130 -12.58 -1.71 2.85
N THR A 131 -12.45 -0.78 1.92
CA THR A 131 -11.47 -0.89 0.84
C THR A 131 -10.05 -0.81 1.40
N MET A 132 -9.83 0.08 2.37
CA MET A 132 -8.54 0.24 3.04
C MET A 132 -8.13 -1.05 3.76
N HIS A 133 -9.00 -1.58 4.62
CA HIS A 133 -8.76 -2.83 5.33
C HIS A 133 -8.52 -3.99 4.36
N ASN A 134 -9.27 -4.07 3.25
CA ASN A 134 -9.09 -5.12 2.25
C ASN A 134 -7.72 -5.11 1.57
N MET A 135 -7.09 -3.95 1.40
CA MET A 135 -5.75 -3.87 0.84
C MET A 135 -4.70 -4.36 1.82
N PHE A 136 -4.80 -3.93 3.08
CA PHE A 136 -3.93 -4.38 4.16
C PHE A 136 -4.05 -5.89 4.38
N ARG A 137 -5.27 -6.44 4.38
CA ARG A 137 -5.51 -7.89 4.36
C ARG A 137 -4.86 -8.60 3.17
N ARG A 138 -4.93 -8.03 1.97
CA ARG A 138 -4.26 -8.61 0.77
C ARG A 138 -2.74 -8.54 0.84
N ALA A 139 -2.20 -7.57 1.57
CA ALA A 139 -0.79 -7.48 1.90
C ALA A 139 -0.42 -8.30 3.15
N GLN A 140 -1.42 -8.88 3.83
CA GLN A 140 -1.29 -9.61 5.09
C GLN A 140 -0.71 -8.78 6.24
N LEU A 141 -0.64 -7.45 6.10
CA LEU A 141 -0.25 -6.53 7.16
C LEU A 141 -1.52 -6.06 7.87
N ILE A 142 -1.90 -6.73 8.95
CA ILE A 142 -3.13 -6.46 9.69
C ILE A 142 -2.81 -6.09 11.15
N PRO A 143 -3.73 -5.45 11.89
CA PRO A 143 -3.51 -5.16 13.30
C PRO A 143 -3.17 -6.42 14.10
N GLU A 144 -2.35 -6.27 15.15
CA GLU A 144 -1.91 -7.40 15.98
C GLU A 144 -3.06 -8.10 16.73
N GLU A 145 -4.15 -7.38 16.98
CA GLU A 145 -5.38 -7.91 17.56
C GLU A 145 -6.57 -7.81 16.58
N GLU A 146 -7.47 -8.78 16.63
CA GLU A 146 -8.67 -8.78 15.82
C GLU A 146 -9.55 -7.55 16.14
N GLY A 147 -9.91 -6.79 15.10
CA GLY A 147 -10.71 -5.57 15.25
C GLY A 147 -9.90 -4.31 15.60
N GLY A 148 -8.62 -4.43 15.93
CA GLY A 148 -7.72 -3.32 16.35
C GLY A 148 -7.31 -2.33 15.25
N TRP A 149 -8.12 -2.19 14.19
CA TRP A 149 -7.79 -1.33 13.04
C TRP A 149 -7.62 0.12 13.45
N ARG A 150 -8.54 0.66 14.25
CA ARG A 150 -8.49 2.05 14.67
C ARG A 150 -7.21 2.31 15.48
N GLU A 151 -6.87 1.41 16.37
CA GLU A 151 -5.75 1.48 17.29
C GLU A 151 -4.43 1.40 16.53
N ALA A 152 -4.35 0.53 15.51
CA ALA A 152 -3.19 0.43 14.63
C ALA A 152 -3.01 1.70 13.77
N PHE A 153 -4.09 2.27 13.23
CA PHE A 153 -4.04 3.55 12.51
C PHE A 153 -3.69 4.75 13.41
N LEU A 154 -4.07 4.69 14.69
CA LEU A 154 -3.69 5.67 15.71
C LEU A 154 -2.29 5.44 16.27
N GLY A 155 -1.52 4.48 15.74
CA GLY A 155 -0.17 4.20 16.22
C GLY A 155 -0.11 3.59 17.61
N ARG A 156 -1.22 3.10 18.16
CA ARG A 156 -1.25 2.47 19.49
C ARG A 156 -0.97 0.97 19.44
N MET A 157 -0.92 0.41 18.24
CA MET A 157 -0.82 -1.02 17.96
C MET A 157 0.02 -1.22 16.69
N HIS A 158 0.66 -2.38 16.55
CA HIS A 158 1.35 -2.71 15.31
C HIS A 158 0.39 -3.23 14.25
N PHE A 159 0.72 -2.93 13.00
CA PHE A 159 0.41 -3.86 11.92
C PHE A 159 1.47 -4.95 11.92
N ILE A 160 1.07 -6.21 11.88
CA ILE A 160 1.96 -7.37 11.74
C ILE A 160 1.55 -8.23 10.56
N PHE A 161 2.55 -8.88 9.97
CA PHE A 161 2.34 -9.84 8.90
C PHE A 161 1.72 -11.13 9.47
N THR A 162 0.55 -11.51 8.95
CA THR A 162 -0.12 -12.76 9.31
C THR A 162 -0.29 -13.64 8.06
N ALA A 163 0.43 -14.76 8.02
CA ALA A 163 0.36 -15.75 6.95
C ALA A 163 -1.01 -16.44 6.87
#